data_AF-A0A562CHW3-F1
#
_entry.id   AF-A0A562CHW3-F1
#
_cell.length_a   1.000
_cell.length_b   1.000
_cell.length_c   1.000
_cell.angle_alpha   90.00
_cell.angle_beta   90.00
_cell.angle_gamma   90.00
#
_symmetry.space_group_name_H-M   'P 1'
#
loop_
_entity.id
_entity.type
_entity.pdbx_description
1 polymer ?
#
loop_
_entity_poly.entity_id
_entity_poly.type
_entity_poly.pdbx_seq_one_letter_code
_entity_poly.pdbx_strand_id
1 'polypeptide(L)'
;MTDADNVRDHFRRQAAACERLGSPFTARLCRLLARDLNETSETGHRVLNWPGNFRDDAVALRLCGAFHAVVLSGADEDLASAYPSNQADDERLAAAIAGALKRHDLRLRAGLDSPPQTNEIARAGMLLPGFITIGRETGLPLAIREIGSSAGLNLLFDRFRYDYGEIGWGDEASPVRLKPELRGEPPPLGGFLDVASRKGCDIAPVEI
;
A
#
# COMPACT_ATOMS: atom_id res chain seq x y z
N MET A 1 -2.28 21.18 -23.63
CA MET A 1 -2.73 20.63 -22.33
C MET A 1 -1.82 21.24 -21.30
N THR A 2 -2.36 21.92 -20.29
CA THR A 2 -1.52 22.57 -19.25
C THR A 2 -0.85 21.51 -18.38
N ASP A 3 0.20 21.87 -17.64
CA ASP A 3 0.83 20.92 -16.69
C ASP A 3 -0.17 20.46 -15.62
N ALA A 4 -1.06 21.36 -15.16
CA ALA A 4 -2.15 21.01 -14.26
C ALA A 4 -3.13 19.98 -14.88
N ASP A 5 -3.50 20.10 -16.16
CA ASP A 5 -4.35 19.12 -16.84
C ASP A 5 -3.66 17.75 -16.94
N ASN A 6 -2.35 17.74 -17.19
CA ASN A 6 -1.54 16.52 -17.25
C ASN A 6 -1.47 15.82 -15.88
N VAL A 7 -1.33 16.58 -14.79
CA VAL A 7 -1.37 16.06 -13.42
C VAL A 7 -2.75 15.47 -13.11
N ARG A 8 -3.85 16.17 -13.43
CA ARG A 8 -5.21 15.63 -13.21
C ARG A 8 -5.44 14.34 -13.98
N ASP A 9 -4.98 14.26 -15.23
CA ASP A 9 -5.06 13.02 -16.00
C ASP A 9 -4.25 11.88 -15.37
N HIS A 10 -3.08 12.17 -14.80
CA HIS A 10 -2.34 11.20 -14.00
C HIS A 10 -3.14 10.66 -12.82
N PHE A 11 -3.82 11.51 -12.04
CA PHE A 11 -4.69 11.04 -10.95
C PHE A 11 -5.83 10.16 -11.46
N ARG A 12 -6.45 10.48 -12.60
CA ARG A 12 -7.51 9.64 -13.21
C ARG A 12 -6.96 8.28 -13.66
N ARG A 13 -5.78 8.24 -14.27
CA ARG A 13 -5.11 6.98 -14.65
C ARG A 13 -4.73 6.16 -13.42
N GLN A 14 -4.23 6.81 -12.37
CA GLN A 14 -3.93 6.15 -11.10
C GLN A 14 -5.20 5.55 -10.49
N ALA A 15 -6.32 6.27 -10.52
CA ALA A 15 -7.60 5.76 -10.06
C ALA A 15 -8.02 4.48 -10.80
N ALA A 16 -7.91 4.47 -12.14
CA ALA A 16 -8.21 3.28 -12.94
C ALA A 16 -7.28 2.10 -12.63
N ALA A 17 -6.02 2.36 -12.32
CA ALA A 17 -5.07 1.34 -11.86
C ALA A 17 -5.47 0.78 -10.49
N CYS A 18 -5.76 1.64 -9.51
CA CYS A 18 -6.20 1.23 -8.18
C CYS A 18 -7.48 0.39 -8.23
N GLU A 19 -8.46 0.77 -9.06
CA GLU A 19 -9.69 -0.02 -9.25
C GLU A 19 -9.38 -1.43 -9.76
N ARG A 20 -8.59 -1.54 -10.83
CA ARG A 20 -8.19 -2.83 -11.43
C ARG A 20 -7.40 -3.72 -10.46
N LEU A 21 -6.64 -3.10 -9.56
CA LEU A 21 -5.83 -3.79 -8.54
C LEU A 21 -6.58 -4.01 -7.22
N GLY A 22 -7.90 -3.80 -7.16
CA GLY A 22 -8.71 -4.11 -5.99
C GLY A 22 -8.61 -3.08 -4.85
N SER A 23 -8.26 -1.84 -5.16
CA SER A 23 -8.18 -0.71 -4.21
C SER A 23 -9.26 0.35 -4.51
N PRO A 24 -10.57 0.03 -4.36
CA PRO A 24 -11.67 0.91 -4.80
C PRO A 24 -11.72 2.22 -4.01
N PHE A 25 -11.38 2.23 -2.72
CA PHE A 25 -11.34 3.46 -1.92
C PHE A 25 -10.26 4.43 -2.43
N THR A 26 -9.02 3.95 -2.63
CA THR A 26 -7.93 4.76 -3.18
C THR A 26 -8.27 5.26 -4.59
N ALA A 27 -8.97 4.45 -5.39
CA ALA A 27 -9.47 4.87 -6.70
C ALA A 27 -10.46 6.04 -6.58
N ARG A 28 -11.45 5.96 -5.68
CA ARG A 28 -12.38 7.08 -5.40
C ARG A 28 -11.64 8.34 -4.94
N LEU A 29 -10.72 8.21 -3.98
CA LEU A 29 -9.90 9.33 -3.50
C LEU A 29 -9.14 10.01 -4.63
N CYS A 30 -8.50 9.23 -5.52
CA CYS A 30 -7.78 9.78 -6.67
C CYS A 30 -8.71 10.53 -7.64
N ARG A 31 -9.93 10.02 -7.89
CA ARG A 31 -10.92 10.70 -8.77
C ARG A 31 -11.35 12.04 -8.18
N LEU A 32 -11.62 12.09 -6.87
CA LEU A 32 -12.00 13.33 -6.19
C LEU A 32 -10.87 14.36 -6.18
N LEU A 33 -9.64 13.92 -5.90
CA LEU A 33 -8.45 14.80 -5.98
C LEU A 33 -8.23 15.32 -7.41
N ALA A 34 -8.42 14.49 -8.44
CA ALA A 34 -8.35 14.94 -9.83
C ALA A 34 -9.41 16.00 -10.18
N ARG A 35 -10.59 15.92 -9.56
CA ARG A 35 -11.72 16.84 -9.77
C ARG A 35 -11.52 18.16 -9.03
N ASP A 36 -11.20 18.10 -7.74
CA ASP A 36 -11.38 19.23 -6.81
C ASP A 36 -10.10 19.95 -6.40
N LEU A 37 -8.94 19.27 -6.48
CA LEU A 37 -7.67 19.87 -6.06
C LEU A 37 -7.39 21.14 -6.88
N ASN A 38 -6.95 22.21 -6.24
CA ASN A 38 -6.67 23.50 -6.87
C ASN A 38 -5.52 24.21 -6.14
N GLU A 39 -5.07 25.34 -6.68
CA GLU A 39 -3.85 26.03 -6.20
C GLU A 39 -4.06 26.89 -4.95
N THR A 40 -5.24 26.88 -4.32
CA THR A 40 -5.51 27.72 -3.13
C THR A 40 -4.81 27.22 -1.84
N SER A 41 -4.27 26.01 -1.87
CA SER A 41 -3.48 25.41 -0.78
C SER A 41 -2.05 25.18 -1.24
N GLU A 42 -1.09 25.21 -0.33
CA GLU A 42 0.32 24.91 -0.60
C GLU A 42 0.49 23.48 -1.13
N THR A 43 -0.30 22.53 -0.61
CA THR A 43 -0.38 21.15 -1.10
C THR A 43 -0.87 21.10 -2.54
N GLY A 44 -1.99 21.75 -2.84
CA GLY A 44 -2.59 21.75 -4.17
C GLY A 44 -1.70 22.45 -5.20
N HIS A 45 -1.11 23.60 -4.84
CA HIS A 45 -0.14 24.30 -5.67
C HIS A 45 1.07 23.41 -5.98
N ARG A 46 1.66 22.75 -4.96
CA ARG A 46 2.80 21.85 -5.15
C ARG A 46 2.49 20.65 -6.04
N VAL A 47 1.30 20.06 -5.91
CA VAL A 47 0.89 18.89 -6.70
C VAL A 47 0.65 19.27 -8.16
N LEU A 48 -0.05 20.39 -8.40
CA LEU A 48 -0.39 20.84 -9.75
C LEU A 48 0.83 21.41 -10.49
N ASN A 49 1.83 21.92 -9.76
CA ASN A 49 3.09 22.44 -10.28
C ASN A 49 4.28 21.57 -9.86
N TRP A 50 4.10 20.25 -9.86
CA TRP A 50 5.13 19.32 -9.40
C TRP A 50 6.43 19.50 -10.21
N PRO A 51 7.60 19.72 -9.56
CA PRO A 51 8.82 20.09 -10.25
C PRO A 51 9.51 18.92 -10.99
N GLY A 52 9.15 17.69 -10.64
CA GLY A 52 9.68 16.47 -11.25
C GLY A 52 8.70 15.82 -12.24
N ASN A 53 8.95 14.55 -12.57
CA ASN A 53 7.97 13.77 -13.33
C ASN A 53 6.93 13.21 -12.36
N PHE A 54 5.74 13.81 -12.32
CA PHE A 54 4.65 13.41 -11.42
C PHE A 54 4.24 11.94 -11.54
N ARG A 55 4.47 11.29 -12.70
CA ARG A 55 4.19 9.86 -12.90
C ARG A 55 5.24 8.99 -12.24
N ASP A 56 6.51 9.25 -12.54
CA ASP A 56 7.64 8.47 -12.00
C ASP A 56 7.75 8.66 -10.49
N ASP A 57 7.40 9.86 -10.01
CA ASP A 57 7.34 10.19 -8.59
C ASP A 57 6.10 9.63 -7.88
N ALA A 58 5.12 9.08 -8.60
CA ALA A 58 3.86 8.58 -8.05
C ALA A 58 3.11 9.63 -7.19
N VAL A 59 3.04 10.88 -7.65
CA VAL A 59 2.49 12.02 -6.87
C VAL A 59 1.07 11.75 -6.37
N ALA A 60 0.23 11.11 -7.17
CA ALA A 60 -1.12 10.75 -6.74
C ALA A 60 -1.11 9.83 -5.50
N LEU A 61 -0.24 8.83 -5.47
CA LEU A 61 -0.12 7.92 -4.34
C LEU A 61 0.55 8.57 -3.13
N ARG A 62 1.51 9.48 -3.33
CA ARG A 62 2.07 10.29 -2.24
C ARG A 62 0.99 11.09 -1.53
N LEU A 63 0.13 11.77 -2.29
CA LEU A 63 -0.95 12.56 -1.71
C LEU A 63 -1.98 11.68 -0.99
N CYS A 64 -2.39 10.55 -1.59
CA CYS A 64 -3.26 9.58 -0.92
C CYS A 64 -2.66 9.06 0.39
N GLY A 65 -1.36 8.74 0.39
CA GLY A 65 -0.63 8.31 1.58
C GLY A 65 -0.57 9.41 2.65
N ALA A 66 -0.38 10.67 2.26
CA ALA A 66 -0.36 11.80 3.18
C ALA A 66 -1.71 11.99 3.90
N PHE A 67 -2.84 11.90 3.18
CA PHE A 67 -4.16 11.92 3.83
C PHE A 67 -4.36 10.72 4.77
N HIS A 68 -3.98 9.52 4.34
CA HIS A 68 -4.11 8.34 5.17
C HIS A 68 -3.25 8.44 6.45
N ALA A 69 -2.06 9.03 6.37
CA ALA A 69 -1.22 9.30 7.54
C ALA A 69 -1.87 10.28 8.53
N VAL A 70 -2.63 11.28 8.06
CA VAL A 70 -3.44 12.15 8.93
C VAL A 70 -4.50 11.32 9.67
N VAL A 71 -5.23 10.47 8.95
CA VAL A 71 -6.26 9.58 9.52
C VAL A 71 -5.67 8.63 10.56
N LEU A 72 -4.59 7.93 10.24
CA LEU A 72 -3.94 6.98 11.15
C LEU A 72 -3.39 7.65 12.42
N SER A 73 -3.02 8.93 12.34
CA SER A 73 -2.59 9.69 13.52
C SER A 73 -3.73 10.18 14.42
N GLY A 74 -4.98 10.00 14.02
CA GLY A 74 -6.16 10.51 14.74
C GLY A 74 -6.26 12.04 14.75
N ALA A 75 -5.54 12.73 13.86
CA ALA A 75 -5.45 14.20 13.88
C ALA A 75 -6.67 14.92 13.27
N ASP A 76 -7.53 14.19 12.54
CA ASP A 76 -8.72 14.75 11.89
C ASP A 76 -9.87 13.73 11.96
N GLU A 77 -10.78 13.93 12.92
CA GLU A 77 -11.93 13.04 13.13
C GLU A 77 -12.91 13.06 11.96
N ASP A 78 -13.11 14.21 11.31
CA ASP A 78 -14.02 14.34 10.17
C ASP A 78 -13.47 13.60 8.94
N LEU A 79 -12.17 13.73 8.67
CA LEU A 79 -11.50 12.95 7.64
C LEU A 79 -11.53 11.45 7.95
N ALA A 80 -11.25 11.06 9.20
CA ALA A 80 -11.29 9.66 9.62
C ALA A 80 -12.69 9.05 9.46
N SER A 81 -13.74 9.82 9.76
CA SER A 81 -15.14 9.39 9.59
C SER A 81 -15.53 9.12 8.14
N ALA A 82 -14.79 9.70 7.17
CA ALA A 82 -14.98 9.47 5.75
C ALA A 82 -14.08 8.36 5.16
N TYR A 83 -13.18 7.77 5.96
CA TYR A 83 -12.28 6.68 5.56
C TYR A 83 -12.83 5.31 6.01
N PRO A 84 -12.48 4.20 5.31
CA PRO A 84 -12.84 2.85 5.71
C PRO A 84 -12.38 2.52 7.14
N SER A 85 -13.13 1.72 7.90
CA SER A 85 -14.31 0.94 7.49
C SER A 85 -15.64 1.73 7.48
N ASN A 86 -15.61 3.05 7.71
CA ASN A 86 -16.81 3.88 7.63
C ASN A 86 -17.32 3.99 6.18
N GLN A 87 -18.61 4.34 6.03
CA GLN A 87 -19.23 4.60 4.75
C GLN A 87 -19.46 6.10 4.57
N ALA A 88 -18.97 6.64 3.46
CA ALA A 88 -19.22 8.00 3.02
C ALA A 88 -19.48 8.01 1.51
N ASP A 89 -20.46 8.82 1.09
CA ASP A 89 -20.66 9.16 -0.32
C ASP A 89 -19.53 10.09 -0.83
N ASP A 90 -19.53 10.36 -2.13
CA ASP A 90 -18.48 11.16 -2.75
C ASP A 90 -18.52 12.62 -2.30
N GLU A 91 -19.71 13.15 -2.01
CA GLU A 91 -19.91 14.51 -1.49
C GLU A 91 -19.31 14.67 -0.09
N ARG A 92 -19.60 13.74 0.82
CA ARG A 92 -19.04 13.76 2.18
C ARG A 92 -17.54 13.56 2.18
N LEU A 93 -17.03 12.63 1.36
CA LEU A 93 -15.60 12.42 1.22
C LEU A 93 -14.89 13.66 0.63
N ALA A 94 -15.47 14.29 -0.39
CA ALA A 94 -14.92 15.52 -0.97
C ALA A 94 -14.89 16.68 0.04
N ALA A 95 -15.96 16.84 0.83
CA ALA A 95 -16.01 17.85 1.89
C ALA A 95 -14.94 17.60 2.96
N ALA A 96 -14.76 16.34 3.38
CA ALA A 96 -13.74 15.95 4.34
C ALA A 96 -12.31 16.19 3.81
N ILE A 97 -12.04 15.85 2.53
CA ILE A 97 -10.76 16.14 1.86
C ILE A 97 -10.48 17.65 1.83
N ALA A 98 -11.47 18.44 1.42
CA ALA A 98 -11.33 19.90 1.36
C ALA A 98 -11.12 20.52 2.75
N GLY A 99 -11.80 20.00 3.77
CA GLY A 99 -11.59 20.39 5.18
C GLY A 99 -10.19 20.05 5.67
N ALA A 100 -9.72 18.83 5.40
CA ALA A 100 -8.40 18.37 5.76
C ALA A 100 -7.28 19.15 5.04
N LEU A 101 -7.47 19.51 3.77
CA LEU A 101 -6.54 20.39 3.04
C LEU A 101 -6.37 21.73 3.74
N LYS A 102 -7.46 22.31 4.28
CA LYS A 102 -7.39 23.58 5.02
C LYS A 102 -6.73 23.41 6.39
N ARG A 103 -7.05 22.34 7.12
CA ARG A 103 -6.57 22.12 8.50
C ARG A 103 -5.13 21.59 8.57
N HIS A 104 -4.70 20.85 7.55
CA HIS A 104 -3.45 20.09 7.56
C HIS A 104 -2.56 20.40 6.36
N ASP A 105 -2.72 21.55 5.70
CA ASP A 105 -2.05 21.89 4.44
C ASP A 105 -0.54 21.62 4.48
N LEU A 106 0.19 22.24 5.42
CA LEU A 106 1.64 22.06 5.50
C LEU A 106 2.07 20.62 5.79
N ARG A 107 1.25 19.87 6.54
CA ARG A 107 1.51 18.46 6.83
C ARG A 107 1.30 17.58 5.60
N LEU A 108 0.23 17.82 4.85
CA LEU A 108 -0.04 17.13 3.59
C LEU A 108 1.04 17.45 2.55
N ARG A 109 1.43 18.73 2.45
CA ARG A 109 2.53 19.20 1.60
C ARG A 109 3.85 18.50 1.93
N ALA A 110 4.18 18.37 3.21
CA ALA A 110 5.39 17.66 3.67
C ALA A 110 5.30 16.15 3.38
N GLY A 111 4.11 15.55 3.45
CA GLY A 111 3.90 14.15 3.07
C GLY A 111 4.29 13.83 1.62
N LEU A 112 4.26 14.82 0.72
CA LEU A 112 4.69 14.66 -0.68
C LEU A 112 6.20 14.41 -0.84
N ASP A 113 7.00 14.69 0.19
CA ASP A 113 8.43 14.37 0.20
C ASP A 113 8.72 12.88 0.48
N SER A 114 7.72 12.14 0.96
CA SER A 114 7.84 10.70 1.21
C SER A 114 7.21 9.90 0.08
N PRO A 115 7.99 9.18 -0.74
CA PRO A 115 7.40 8.23 -1.69
C PRO A 115 6.63 7.13 -0.94
N PRO A 116 5.54 6.59 -1.52
CA PRO A 116 4.84 5.45 -0.93
C PRO A 116 5.80 4.26 -0.83
N GLN A 117 5.73 3.57 0.30
CA GLN A 117 6.50 2.37 0.59
C GLN A 117 5.54 1.17 0.55
N THR A 118 5.71 0.29 -0.45
CA THR A 118 4.78 -0.83 -0.67
C THR A 118 5.26 -2.09 0.01
N ASN A 119 4.55 -2.53 1.05
CA ASN A 119 4.69 -3.87 1.63
C ASN A 119 3.65 -4.79 0.97
N GLU A 120 3.98 -5.35 -0.19
CA GLU A 120 3.09 -6.28 -0.91
C GLU A 120 3.15 -7.68 -0.27
N ILE A 121 2.51 -7.85 0.90
CA ILE A 121 2.55 -9.11 1.66
C ILE A 121 1.89 -10.28 0.90
N ALA A 122 1.02 -9.99 -0.06
CA ALA A 122 0.42 -11.01 -0.93
C ALA A 122 1.49 -11.80 -1.71
N ARG A 123 2.67 -11.20 -1.96
CA ARG A 123 3.80 -11.88 -2.58
C ARG A 123 4.25 -13.12 -1.80
N ALA A 124 4.12 -13.10 -0.48
CA ALA A 124 4.42 -14.24 0.36
C ALA A 124 3.61 -15.49 -0.04
N GLY A 125 2.38 -15.32 -0.52
CA GLY A 125 1.53 -16.40 -1.04
C GLY A 125 2.11 -17.11 -2.27
N MET A 126 2.97 -16.44 -3.05
CA MET A 126 3.68 -17.08 -4.17
C MET A 126 5.05 -17.62 -3.76
N LEU A 127 5.69 -17.01 -2.76
CA LEU A 127 7.04 -17.36 -2.33
C LEU A 127 7.08 -18.59 -1.41
N LEU A 128 6.10 -18.74 -0.51
CA LEU A 128 6.07 -19.82 0.48
C LEU A 128 6.26 -21.22 -0.15
N PRO A 129 5.56 -21.61 -1.23
CA PRO A 129 5.77 -22.91 -1.87
C PRO A 129 7.21 -23.15 -2.33
N GLY A 130 7.86 -22.11 -2.86
CA GLY A 130 9.25 -22.15 -3.29
C GLY A 130 10.20 -22.33 -2.10
N PHE A 131 9.95 -21.62 -1.00
CA PHE A 131 10.74 -21.75 0.23
C PHE A 131 10.61 -23.12 0.88
N ILE A 132 9.41 -23.70 0.93
CA ILE A 132 9.20 -25.08 1.40
C ILE A 132 9.93 -26.07 0.50
N THR A 133 9.92 -25.85 -0.82
CA THR A 133 10.63 -26.71 -1.77
C THR A 133 12.14 -26.68 -1.52
N ILE A 134 12.74 -25.50 -1.33
CA ILE A 134 14.16 -25.36 -1.00
C ILE A 134 14.49 -26.06 0.32
N GLY A 135 13.68 -25.84 1.38
CA GLY A 135 13.88 -26.49 2.67
C GLY A 135 13.80 -28.01 2.59
N ARG A 136 12.84 -28.55 1.83
CA ARG A 136 12.69 -29.99 1.60
C ARG A 136 13.85 -30.60 0.82
N GLU A 137 14.33 -29.93 -0.23
CA GLU A 137 15.40 -30.46 -1.09
C GLU A 137 16.79 -30.36 -0.45
N THR A 138 17.02 -29.31 0.33
CA THR A 138 18.34 -29.07 0.96
C THR A 138 18.44 -29.66 2.37
N GLY A 139 17.32 -29.79 3.09
CA GLY A 139 17.31 -30.16 4.51
C GLY A 139 17.92 -29.08 5.41
N LEU A 140 18.09 -27.85 4.92
CA LEU A 140 18.74 -26.75 5.63
C LEU A 140 17.74 -25.63 5.97
N PRO A 141 17.95 -24.91 7.09
CA PRO A 141 17.14 -23.74 7.41
C PRO A 141 17.46 -22.58 6.45
N LEU A 142 16.46 -21.73 6.20
CA LEU A 142 16.56 -20.60 5.30
C LEU A 142 17.18 -19.37 5.99
N ALA A 143 18.06 -18.68 5.27
CA ALA A 143 18.54 -17.35 5.62
C ALA A 143 17.92 -16.33 4.65
N ILE A 144 16.93 -15.58 5.11
CA ILE A 144 16.16 -14.64 4.28
C ILE A 144 16.87 -13.30 4.24
N ARG A 145 17.06 -12.78 3.03
CA ARG A 145 17.65 -11.47 2.75
C ARG A 145 16.75 -10.73 1.76
N GLU A 146 16.20 -9.58 2.17
CA GLU A 146 15.29 -8.79 1.33
C GLU A 146 15.86 -7.38 1.11
N ILE A 147 15.98 -6.98 -0.16
CA ILE A 147 16.37 -5.62 -0.58
C ILE A 147 15.10 -4.85 -0.93
N GLY A 148 14.98 -3.62 -0.45
CA GLY A 148 13.74 -2.87 -0.52
C GLY A 148 12.69 -3.45 0.43
N SER A 149 13.11 -3.85 1.64
CA SER A 149 12.23 -4.55 2.58
C SER A 149 11.14 -3.67 3.18
N SER A 150 11.22 -2.35 3.01
CA SER A 150 10.30 -1.39 3.62
C SER A 150 10.17 -1.64 5.13
N ALA A 151 8.99 -2.01 5.60
CA ALA A 151 8.71 -2.30 7.00
C ALA A 151 9.10 -3.76 7.39
N GLY A 152 9.55 -4.56 6.42
CA GLY A 152 10.05 -5.91 6.64
C GLY A 152 8.95 -6.97 6.77
N LEU A 153 7.70 -6.67 6.39
CA LEU A 153 6.59 -7.60 6.58
C LEU A 153 6.78 -8.92 5.82
N ASN A 154 7.33 -8.90 4.60
CA ASN A 154 7.61 -10.13 3.84
C ASN A 154 8.74 -10.97 4.46
N LEU A 155 9.62 -10.38 5.29
CA LEU A 155 10.56 -11.17 6.08
C LEU A 155 9.84 -12.07 7.07
N LEU A 156 8.57 -11.82 7.42
CA LEU A 156 7.79 -12.60 8.38
C LEU A 156 6.86 -13.62 7.71
N PHE A 157 7.11 -13.98 6.44
CA PHE A 157 6.23 -14.84 5.65
C PHE A 157 5.81 -16.15 6.35
N ASP A 158 6.72 -16.80 7.07
CA ASP A 158 6.47 -18.06 7.78
C ASP A 158 5.61 -17.90 9.05
N ARG A 159 5.28 -16.66 9.44
CA ARG A 159 4.35 -16.34 10.54
C ARG A 159 2.92 -16.07 10.07
N PHE A 160 2.67 -16.07 8.77
CA PHE A 160 1.33 -15.86 8.23
C PHE A 160 0.56 -17.18 8.14
N ARG A 161 -0.76 -17.07 8.03
CA ARG A 161 -1.61 -18.18 7.64
C ARG A 161 -1.90 -18.12 6.15
N TYR A 162 -1.82 -19.26 5.49
CA TYR A 162 -2.08 -19.41 4.07
C TYR A 162 -3.24 -20.37 3.83
N ASP A 163 -4.13 -19.98 2.92
CA ASP A 163 -5.26 -20.77 2.43
C ASP A 163 -5.16 -20.84 0.90
N TYR A 164 -4.77 -22.00 0.37
CA TYR A 164 -4.71 -22.30 -1.07
C TYR A 164 -5.92 -23.13 -1.51
N GLY A 165 -7.09 -22.88 -0.92
CA GLY A 165 -8.34 -23.61 -1.18
C GLY A 165 -8.50 -24.79 -0.23
N GLU A 166 -8.23 -26.01 -0.71
CA GLU A 166 -8.38 -27.22 0.12
C GLU A 166 -7.15 -27.49 1.00
N ILE A 167 -6.05 -26.79 0.74
CA ILE A 167 -4.78 -26.93 1.45
C ILE A 167 -4.41 -25.63 2.18
N GLY A 168 -3.99 -25.76 3.44
CA GLY A 168 -3.56 -24.65 4.27
C GLY A 168 -2.16 -24.86 4.82
N TRP A 169 -1.49 -23.76 5.19
CA TRP A 169 -0.18 -23.80 5.83
C TRP A 169 -0.02 -22.65 6.83
N GLY A 170 0.70 -22.89 7.92
CA GLY A 170 0.97 -21.91 8.96
C GLY A 170 -0.04 -21.93 10.12
N ASP A 171 0.23 -21.11 11.13
CA ASP A 171 -0.54 -21.07 12.37
C ASP A 171 -2.00 -20.61 12.13
N GLU A 172 -2.97 -21.43 12.57
CA GLU A 172 -4.39 -21.08 12.53
C GLU A 172 -4.73 -19.85 13.36
N ALA A 173 -3.92 -19.48 14.36
CA ALA A 173 -4.12 -18.30 15.19
C ALA A 173 -3.54 -17.01 14.57
N SER A 174 -2.82 -17.11 13.44
CA SER A 174 -2.22 -15.92 12.82
C SER A 174 -3.28 -14.87 12.45
N PRO A 175 -3.08 -13.59 12.84
CA PRO A 175 -3.97 -12.50 12.47
C PRO A 175 -3.82 -12.12 10.98
N VAL A 176 -2.69 -12.48 10.36
CA VAL A 176 -2.46 -12.26 8.93
C VAL A 176 -2.83 -13.55 8.18
N ARG A 177 -3.90 -13.47 7.39
CA ARG A 177 -4.41 -14.58 6.57
C ARG A 177 -4.32 -14.20 5.09
N LEU A 178 -3.58 -15.00 4.33
CA LEU A 178 -3.44 -14.85 2.88
C LEU A 178 -4.21 -15.97 2.19
N LYS A 179 -5.09 -15.60 1.25
CA LYS A 179 -5.87 -16.53 0.44
C LYS A 179 -5.59 -16.30 -1.05
N PRO A 180 -4.40 -16.69 -1.54
CA PRO A 180 -4.06 -16.53 -2.95
C PRO A 180 -5.02 -17.35 -3.83
N GLU A 181 -5.32 -16.83 -5.02
CA GLU A 181 -6.04 -17.57 -6.04
C GLU A 181 -5.11 -18.67 -6.59
N LEU A 182 -5.48 -19.94 -6.37
CA LEU A 182 -4.76 -21.07 -6.95
C LEU A 182 -5.22 -21.30 -8.39
N ARG A 183 -4.27 -21.29 -9.33
CA ARG A 183 -4.49 -21.65 -10.74
C ARG A 183 -3.61 -22.84 -11.10
N GLY A 184 -4.23 -23.99 -11.37
CA GLY A 184 -3.53 -25.25 -11.63
C GLY A 184 -3.44 -26.14 -10.40
N GLU A 185 -2.43 -27.00 -10.36
CA GLU A 185 -2.25 -27.96 -9.26
C GLU A 185 -1.77 -27.28 -7.98
N PRO A 186 -2.29 -27.68 -6.81
CA PRO A 186 -1.85 -27.15 -5.52
C PRO A 186 -0.36 -27.46 -5.29
N PRO A 187 0.43 -26.48 -4.80
CA PRO A 187 1.82 -26.73 -4.48
C PRO A 187 1.95 -27.73 -3.31
N PRO A 188 3.01 -28.56 -3.29
CA PRO A 188 3.26 -29.45 -2.16
C PRO A 188 3.75 -28.65 -0.94
N LEU A 189 2.86 -28.37 0.00
CA LEU A 189 3.15 -27.58 1.22
C LEU A 189 3.68 -28.40 2.39
N GLY A 190 3.84 -29.72 2.23
CA GLY A 190 4.47 -30.59 3.23
C GLY A 190 5.99 -30.53 3.15
N GLY A 191 6.65 -30.64 4.30
CA GLY A 191 8.11 -30.71 4.40
C GLY A 191 8.68 -29.91 5.57
N PHE A 192 9.99 -29.68 5.50
CA PHE A 192 10.74 -28.90 6.47
C PHE A 192 10.83 -27.44 6.02
N LEU A 193 10.42 -26.51 6.88
CA LEU A 193 10.67 -25.08 6.72
C LEU A 193 11.09 -24.54 8.09
N ASP A 194 12.33 -24.07 8.17
CA ASP A 194 12.87 -23.35 9.31
C ASP A 194 13.58 -22.10 8.80
N VAL A 195 13.55 -21.02 9.57
CA VAL A 195 14.18 -19.75 9.21
C VAL A 195 15.25 -19.41 10.25
N ALA A 196 16.51 -19.67 9.90
CA ALA A 196 17.65 -19.41 10.78
C ALA A 196 17.93 -17.92 10.99
N SER A 197 17.68 -17.07 9.98
CA SER A 197 17.88 -15.63 10.11
C SER A 197 17.11 -14.82 9.07
N ARG A 198 16.78 -13.57 9.44
CA ARG A 198 16.13 -12.58 8.57
C ARG A 198 16.94 -11.29 8.60
N LYS A 199 17.22 -10.72 7.43
CA LYS A 199 17.78 -9.36 7.32
C LYS A 199 17.13 -8.62 6.17
N GLY A 200 16.59 -7.45 6.46
CA GLY A 200 16.10 -6.51 5.46
C GLY A 200 17.12 -5.40 5.23
N CYS A 201 17.08 -4.81 4.05
CA CYS A 201 17.77 -3.57 3.72
C CYS A 201 16.79 -2.67 2.97
N ASP A 202 16.60 -1.43 3.43
CA ASP A 202 15.75 -0.45 2.78
C ASP A 202 16.41 0.93 2.80
N ILE A 203 16.02 1.81 1.88
CA ILE A 203 16.49 3.20 1.82
C ILE A 203 15.87 4.06 2.94
N ALA A 204 14.67 3.71 3.39
CA ALA A 204 13.93 4.39 4.44
C ALA A 204 13.21 3.36 5.32
N PRO A 205 13.96 2.57 6.12
CA PRO A 205 13.37 1.52 6.96
C PRO A 205 12.41 2.11 7.98
N VAL A 206 11.31 1.40 8.22
CA VAL A 206 10.30 1.77 9.22
C VAL A 206 10.31 0.72 10.32
N GLU A 207 10.44 1.17 11.57
CA GLU A 207 10.29 0.34 12.75
C GLU A 207 8.79 0.13 13.02
N ILE A 208 8.34 -1.13 13.08
CA ILE A 208 6.96 -1.52 13.41
C ILE A 208 6.90 -2.44 14.62
#